data_AF-A0A8D2L4H6-F1
#
_entry.id   AF-A0A8D2L4H6-F1
#
_cell.length_a   1.000
_cell.length_b   1.000
_cell.length_c   1.000
_cell.angle_alpha   90.00
_cell.angle_beta   90.00
_cell.angle_gamma   90.00
#
_symmetry.space_group_name_H-M   'P 1'
#
loop_
_entity.id
_entity.type
_entity.pdbx_description
1 polymer ?
#
loop_
_entity_poly.entity_id
_entity_poly.type
_entity_poly.pdbx_seq_one_letter_code
_entity_poly.pdbx_strand_id
1 'polypeptide(L)'
;MPICHQQIFLESPFLQAEKTQLPSVLPHTAFPAIWPPSLWPYTVPIPAWLYPSFVIMCASSDAIRNIMLAAHRQGMTNGDYAFFNIELFNSSSYGNGSWKRGDKYDLEAKQAYSSLQTVTLLRTVKPEFEKFAMEVKSSVQKQGINHDDYVNMFVEGFHDAVVLYVLALREVLKNGFTKKDGEKIVHQTWNRTYEGIAGQVSIDANGERIGDFSVIAMTDPETGGQQVIGNYYGKQGRLEMFPNVNYPWEHKSGIDDSRSLEHPSNTPCKSSGGLGESAVTGIVVGALLGAGLLMAFYFFRKKYKITIERRSQLEEYNIGKHRQLREDSIRSHFSAA
;
A
#
# COMPACT_ATOMS: atom_id res chain seq x y z
N MET A 1 -9.67 19.34 -9.87
CA MET A 1 -9.79 17.99 -9.27
C MET A 1 -8.40 17.64 -8.75
N PRO A 2 -8.21 17.41 -7.44
CA PRO A 2 -6.87 17.36 -6.87
C PRO A 2 -6.21 16.01 -7.15
N ILE A 3 -4.96 16.11 -7.57
CA ILE A 3 -4.03 15.01 -7.88
C ILE A 3 -3.60 14.41 -6.54
N CYS A 4 -3.90 13.13 -6.34
CA CYS A 4 -3.46 12.39 -5.15
C CYS A 4 -1.99 11.99 -5.36
N HIS A 5 -1.09 12.63 -4.63
CA HIS A 5 0.30 12.18 -4.51
C HIS A 5 0.33 10.88 -3.70
N GLN A 6 0.62 9.75 -4.37
CA GLN A 6 0.82 8.47 -3.70
C GLN A 6 2.26 8.38 -3.20
N GLN A 7 2.40 8.35 -1.89
CA GLN A 7 3.65 8.25 -1.16
C GLN A 7 4.13 6.79 -1.19
N ILE A 8 5.32 6.59 -1.74
CA ILE A 8 6.02 5.30 -1.74
C ILE A 8 6.41 4.98 -0.29
N PHE A 9 5.86 3.90 0.27
CA PHE A 9 6.35 3.32 1.52
C PHE A 9 7.51 2.38 1.21
N LEU A 10 8.74 2.83 1.48
CA LEU A 10 9.91 1.98 1.62
C LEU A 10 10.32 2.04 3.10
N GLU A 11 9.92 1.05 3.90
CA GLU A 11 10.57 0.81 5.19
C GLU A 11 11.69 -0.21 4.97
N SER A 12 12.93 0.27 5.05
CA SER A 12 14.14 -0.56 5.13
C SER A 12 14.82 -0.28 6.47
N PRO A 13 15.01 -1.28 7.34
CA PRO A 13 15.71 -1.13 8.60
C PRO A 13 17.17 -1.58 8.43
N PHE A 14 18.02 -0.77 7.80
CA PHE A 14 19.46 -1.08 7.76
C PHE A 14 20.31 0.19 7.76
N LEU A 15 20.29 0.92 8.88
CA LEU A 15 21.29 1.95 9.19
C LEU A 15 21.25 2.23 10.71
N GLN A 16 21.98 1.42 11.48
CA GLN A 16 22.72 1.84 12.70
C GLN A 16 23.26 0.59 13.41
N ALA A 17 24.42 0.13 12.97
CA ALA A 17 25.27 -0.74 13.77
C ALA A 17 26.50 0.06 14.21
N GLU A 18 26.39 0.75 15.35
CA GLU A 18 27.55 1.10 16.15
C GLU A 18 27.11 1.40 17.59
N LYS A 19 27.43 0.51 18.54
CA LYS A 19 27.52 0.89 19.95
C LYS A 19 28.58 0.06 20.68
N THR A 20 29.55 0.80 21.17
CA THR A 20 30.67 0.49 22.05
C THR A 20 30.17 0.04 23.44
N GLN A 21 30.92 -0.89 24.06
CA GLN A 21 30.74 -1.42 25.43
C GLN A 21 30.91 -0.38 26.55
N LEU A 22 30.20 -0.57 27.68
CA LEU A 22 30.66 -0.59 29.11
C LEU A 22 29.46 -0.46 30.11
N PRO A 23 29.56 -0.82 31.41
CA PRO A 23 28.68 -1.82 32.04
C PRO A 23 27.94 -1.38 33.33
N SER A 24 27.05 -2.28 33.79
CA SER A 24 26.65 -2.59 35.19
C SER A 24 26.01 -1.51 36.09
N VAL A 25 24.84 -1.82 36.68
CA VAL A 25 24.62 -2.15 38.11
C VAL A 25 23.10 -2.09 38.45
N LEU A 26 22.64 -3.12 39.16
CA LEU A 26 21.32 -3.44 39.75
C LEU A 26 20.85 -2.42 40.85
N PRO A 27 19.63 -2.47 41.47
CA PRO A 27 18.91 -3.69 41.86
C PRO A 27 17.36 -3.73 41.89
N HIS A 28 16.92 -4.99 41.80
CA HIS A 28 15.72 -5.67 42.31
C HIS A 28 14.66 -4.90 43.11
N THR A 29 13.40 -5.03 42.66
CA THR A 29 12.25 -5.30 43.54
C THR A 29 11.31 -6.30 42.86
N ALA A 30 11.06 -7.41 43.55
CA ALA A 30 10.24 -8.54 43.13
C ALA A 30 8.75 -8.34 43.46
N PHE A 31 7.87 -8.83 42.59
CA PHE A 31 6.50 -9.22 42.91
C PHE A 31 6.32 -10.71 42.56
N PRO A 32 5.53 -11.47 43.34
CA PRO A 32 5.54 -12.93 43.25
C PRO A 32 4.68 -13.41 42.09
N ALA A 33 5.30 -14.14 41.16
CA ALA A 33 4.61 -14.94 40.17
C ALA A 33 4.00 -16.17 40.87
N ILE A 34 2.68 -16.15 41.01
CA ILE A 34 1.90 -17.38 41.15
C ILE A 34 1.88 -18.00 39.74
N TRP A 35 1.87 -19.33 39.65
CA TRP A 35 1.83 -20.21 38.46
C TRP A 35 3.18 -20.82 38.01
N PRO A 36 3.25 -22.18 37.87
CA PRO A 36 4.47 -22.89 37.49
C PRO A 36 4.83 -22.74 36.00
N PRO A 37 6.12 -22.81 35.59
CA PRO A 37 6.58 -22.43 34.25
C PRO A 37 6.33 -23.48 33.14
N SER A 38 5.57 -24.54 33.39
CA SER A 38 5.53 -25.72 32.51
C SER A 38 4.35 -25.78 31.53
N LEU A 39 3.58 -24.69 31.37
CA LEU A 39 2.36 -24.68 30.54
C LEU A 39 2.25 -23.49 29.57
N TRP A 40 3.35 -22.84 29.23
CA TRP A 40 3.36 -21.99 28.03
C TRP A 40 3.70 -22.87 26.83
N PRO A 41 2.85 -22.97 25.80
CA PRO A 41 3.31 -23.49 24.53
C PRO A 41 4.39 -22.52 24.06
N TYR A 42 5.65 -22.98 24.07
CA TYR A 42 6.73 -22.31 23.38
C TYR A 42 6.41 -22.37 21.89
N THR A 43 5.55 -21.47 21.40
CA THR A 43 5.60 -21.08 20.00
C THR A 43 6.91 -20.33 19.86
N VAL A 44 7.97 -21.05 19.48
CA VAL A 44 9.22 -20.43 19.05
C VAL A 44 8.82 -19.47 17.91
N PRO A 45 8.98 -18.15 18.06
CA PRO A 45 8.70 -17.25 16.95
C PRO A 45 9.66 -17.63 15.83
N ILE A 46 9.09 -18.03 14.69
CA ILE A 46 9.87 -18.31 13.49
C ILE A 46 10.66 -17.02 13.18
N PRO A 47 11.99 -17.08 13.01
CA PRO A 47 12.80 -15.90 12.74
C PRO A 47 12.27 -15.15 11.52
N ALA A 48 12.23 -13.81 11.56
CA ALA A 48 11.74 -12.99 10.43
C ALA A 48 12.44 -13.29 9.09
N TRP A 49 13.66 -13.84 9.13
CA TRP A 49 14.45 -14.28 7.99
C TRP A 49 13.93 -15.57 7.31
N LEU A 50 12.94 -16.26 7.89
CA LEU A 50 12.37 -17.48 7.33
C LEU A 50 11.21 -17.22 6.35
N TYR A 51 10.71 -16.00 6.27
CA TYR A 51 9.65 -15.63 5.34
C TYR A 51 10.19 -14.72 4.25
N PRO A 52 9.87 -14.99 2.97
CA PRO A 52 10.19 -14.05 1.91
C PRO A 52 9.51 -12.71 2.20
N SER A 53 10.23 -11.61 1.97
CA SER A 53 9.65 -10.27 2.08
C SER A 53 8.78 -10.00 0.85
N PHE A 54 7.51 -9.67 1.07
CA PHE A 54 6.56 -9.42 0.00
C PHE A 54 6.55 -7.93 -0.38
N VAL A 55 6.67 -7.63 -1.67
CA VAL A 55 6.61 -6.26 -2.20
C VAL A 55 5.50 -6.19 -3.23
N ILE A 56 4.42 -5.47 -2.92
CA ILE A 56 3.29 -5.27 -3.83
C ILE A 56 3.37 -3.87 -4.41
N MET A 57 3.41 -3.80 -5.74
CA MET A 57 3.64 -2.57 -6.49
C MET A 57 2.46 -2.26 -7.41
N CYS A 58 2.12 -0.98 -7.52
CA CYS A 58 1.14 -0.48 -8.47
C CYS A 58 1.70 0.79 -9.10
N ALA A 59 2.30 0.67 -10.28
CA ALA A 59 2.93 1.76 -11.00
C ALA A 59 2.88 1.47 -12.51
N SER A 60 3.32 2.43 -13.33
CA SER A 60 3.46 2.20 -14.78
C SER A 60 4.46 1.08 -15.06
N SER A 61 4.32 0.42 -16.21
CA SER A 61 5.19 -0.70 -16.61
C SER A 61 6.68 -0.35 -16.54
N ASP A 62 7.03 0.87 -16.95
CA ASP A 62 8.43 1.32 -16.94
C ASP A 62 8.93 1.61 -15.53
N ALA A 63 8.08 2.12 -14.62
CA ALA A 63 8.43 2.29 -13.23
C ALA A 63 8.67 0.93 -12.56
N ILE A 64 7.79 -0.06 -12.80
CA ILE A 64 7.98 -1.44 -12.33
C ILE A 64 9.30 -2.00 -12.88
N ARG A 65 9.55 -1.86 -14.18
CA ARG A 65 10.80 -2.34 -14.80
C ARG A 65 12.04 -1.73 -14.15
N ASN A 66 12.02 -0.42 -13.92
CA ASN A 66 13.14 0.29 -13.29
C ASN A 66 13.35 -0.15 -11.83
N ILE A 67 12.28 -0.36 -11.08
CA ILE A 67 12.36 -0.91 -9.71
C ILE A 67 12.96 -2.32 -9.74
N MET A 68 12.49 -3.19 -10.65
CA MET A 68 13.00 -4.55 -10.76
C MET A 68 14.48 -4.59 -11.16
N LEU A 69 14.91 -3.73 -12.09
CA LEU A 69 16.33 -3.57 -12.44
C LEU A 69 17.16 -3.12 -11.23
N ALA A 70 16.66 -2.14 -10.46
CA ALA A 70 17.35 -1.68 -9.25
C ALA A 70 17.43 -2.79 -8.19
N ALA A 71 16.34 -3.52 -7.95
CA ALA A 71 16.28 -4.64 -7.03
C ALA A 71 17.25 -5.76 -7.45
N HIS A 72 17.33 -6.06 -8.75
CA HIS A 72 18.26 -7.06 -9.29
C HIS A 72 19.72 -6.69 -9.04
N ARG A 73 20.10 -5.43 -9.27
CA ARG A 73 21.45 -4.91 -9.00
C ARG A 73 21.82 -4.95 -7.52
N GLN A 74 20.83 -4.92 -6.63
CA GLN A 74 21.00 -5.07 -5.18
C GLN A 74 20.91 -6.54 -4.72
N GLY A 75 20.80 -7.51 -5.63
CA GLY A 75 20.72 -8.93 -5.30
C GLY A 75 19.39 -9.38 -4.68
N MET A 76 18.33 -8.57 -4.78
CA MET A 76 17.04 -8.82 -4.15
C MET A 76 16.15 -9.78 -4.95
N THR A 77 16.51 -10.12 -6.17
CA THR A 77 15.71 -11.00 -7.06
C THR A 77 16.13 -12.47 -6.98
N ASN A 78 16.87 -12.86 -5.94
CA ASN A 78 17.41 -14.22 -5.75
C ASN A 78 16.50 -15.11 -4.88
N GLY A 79 15.21 -14.77 -4.77
CA GLY A 79 14.20 -15.53 -4.03
C GLY A 79 13.99 -15.12 -2.56
N ASP A 80 14.74 -14.14 -2.04
CA ASP A 80 14.49 -13.60 -0.68
C ASP A 80 13.31 -12.63 -0.64
N TYR A 81 12.92 -12.11 -1.80
CA TYR A 81 11.79 -11.23 -1.99
C TYR A 81 10.84 -11.82 -3.03
N ALA A 82 9.55 -11.67 -2.77
CA ALA A 82 8.50 -11.96 -3.72
C ALA A 82 7.90 -10.63 -4.20
N PHE A 83 8.15 -10.29 -5.46
CA PHE A 83 7.64 -9.06 -6.06
C PHE A 83 6.31 -9.31 -6.75
N PHE A 84 5.37 -8.41 -6.55
CA PHE A 84 4.07 -8.41 -7.22
C PHE A 84 3.85 -7.05 -7.89
N ASN A 85 3.36 -7.04 -9.13
CA ASN A 85 2.77 -5.85 -9.72
C ASN A 85 1.30 -6.08 -10.08
N ILE A 86 0.51 -5.01 -10.03
CA ILE A 86 -0.91 -5.04 -10.35
C ILE A 86 -1.13 -4.47 -11.75
N GLU A 87 -1.66 -5.29 -12.66
CA GLU A 87 -1.96 -4.94 -14.05
C GLU A 87 -3.38 -5.37 -14.43
N LEU A 88 -4.37 -4.57 -14.02
CA LEU A 88 -5.79 -4.94 -14.19
C LEU A 88 -6.34 -4.64 -15.58
N PHE A 89 -5.80 -3.64 -16.28
CA PHE A 89 -6.49 -3.07 -17.44
C PHE A 89 -5.94 -3.50 -18.80
N ASN A 90 -4.88 -4.32 -18.83
CA ASN A 90 -4.22 -4.79 -20.06
C ASN A 90 -4.11 -3.65 -21.09
N SER A 91 -3.51 -2.53 -20.66
CA SER A 91 -3.34 -1.35 -21.48
C SER A 91 -1.87 -0.98 -21.55
N SER A 92 -1.44 -0.47 -22.69
CA SER A 92 -0.11 0.06 -22.97
C SER A 92 0.38 1.05 -21.92
N SER A 93 -0.51 1.72 -21.20
CA SER A 93 -0.15 2.61 -20.08
C SER A 93 0.35 1.87 -18.83
N TYR A 94 -0.18 0.67 -18.56
CA TYR A 94 0.25 -0.20 -17.46
C TYR A 94 1.22 -1.30 -17.93
N GLY A 95 1.37 -1.46 -19.25
CA GLY A 95 2.21 -2.48 -19.89
C GLY A 95 1.41 -3.72 -20.28
N ASN A 96 2.12 -4.71 -20.80
CA ASN A 96 1.63 -6.07 -21.05
C ASN A 96 2.36 -7.08 -20.14
N GLY A 97 2.82 -6.63 -18.97
CA GLY A 97 3.69 -7.40 -18.08
C GLY A 97 5.08 -7.74 -18.63
N SER A 98 5.44 -7.30 -19.85
CA SER A 98 6.70 -7.69 -20.49
C SER A 98 7.90 -6.98 -19.88
N TRP A 99 8.97 -7.74 -19.69
CA TRP A 99 10.30 -7.25 -19.33
C TRP A 99 11.03 -6.60 -20.52
N LYS A 100 10.64 -6.94 -21.76
CA LYS A 100 11.35 -6.59 -22.98
C LYS A 100 10.98 -5.17 -23.44
N ARG A 101 11.99 -4.37 -23.79
CA ARG A 101 11.85 -3.02 -24.35
C ARG A 101 12.66 -2.80 -25.62
N GLY A 102 13.49 -3.76 -26.02
CA GLY A 102 14.43 -3.59 -27.14
C GLY A 102 15.62 -2.70 -26.76
N ASP A 103 15.92 -2.57 -25.47
CA ASP A 103 17.05 -1.79 -24.96
C ASP A 103 18.21 -2.68 -24.48
N LYS A 104 19.32 -2.05 -24.08
CA LYS A 104 20.51 -2.76 -23.58
C LYS A 104 20.32 -3.49 -22.24
N TYR A 105 19.22 -3.25 -21.53
CA TYR A 105 18.93 -3.84 -20.22
C TYR A 105 17.97 -5.04 -20.31
N ASP A 106 17.53 -5.44 -21.51
CA ASP A 106 16.55 -6.51 -21.67
C ASP A 106 16.98 -7.85 -21.04
N LEU A 107 18.27 -8.21 -21.15
CA LEU A 107 18.78 -9.44 -20.53
C LEU A 107 18.72 -9.37 -19.00
N GLU A 108 19.09 -8.22 -18.43
CA GLU A 108 19.04 -7.95 -17.00
C GLU A 108 17.59 -7.90 -16.49
N ALA A 109 16.70 -7.26 -17.25
CA ALA A 109 15.28 -7.19 -16.94
C ALA A 109 14.63 -8.58 -16.95
N LYS A 110 14.97 -9.44 -17.93
CA LYS A 110 14.50 -10.83 -17.97
C LYS A 110 14.87 -11.58 -16.70
N GLN A 111 16.11 -11.45 -16.24
CA GLN A 111 16.58 -12.09 -15.00
C GLN A 111 15.84 -11.53 -13.78
N ALA A 112 15.66 -10.20 -13.68
CA ALA A 112 14.93 -9.58 -12.59
C ALA A 112 13.47 -10.05 -12.52
N TYR A 113 12.80 -10.14 -13.67
CA TYR A 113 11.38 -10.52 -13.78
C TYR A 113 11.11 -11.98 -13.45
N SER A 114 12.13 -12.84 -13.35
CA SER A 114 11.98 -14.20 -12.80
C SER A 114 11.45 -14.20 -11.35
N SER A 115 11.61 -13.09 -10.64
CA SER A 115 11.12 -12.89 -9.26
C SER A 115 9.81 -12.06 -9.18
N LEU A 116 9.28 -11.62 -10.32
CA LEU A 116 8.07 -10.80 -10.40
C LEU A 116 6.85 -11.64 -10.75
N GLN A 117 5.75 -11.41 -10.05
CA GLN A 117 4.43 -11.97 -10.34
C GLN A 117 3.45 -10.84 -10.67
N THR A 118 2.74 -10.96 -11.78
CA THR A 118 1.75 -9.96 -12.22
C THR A 118 0.35 -10.43 -11.85
N VAL A 119 -0.37 -9.64 -11.05
CA VAL A 119 -1.80 -9.85 -10.78
C VAL A 119 -2.61 -9.13 -11.84
N THR A 120 -3.46 -9.86 -12.56
CA THR A 120 -4.34 -9.34 -13.60
C THR A 120 -5.76 -9.86 -13.44
N LEU A 121 -6.71 -9.34 -14.20
CA LEU A 121 -8.08 -9.87 -14.23
C LEU A 121 -8.12 -11.22 -14.91
N LEU A 122 -8.93 -12.14 -14.38
CA LEU A 122 -9.19 -13.40 -15.03
C LEU A 122 -9.95 -13.13 -16.34
N ARG A 123 -9.35 -13.47 -17.47
CA ARG A 123 -9.99 -13.44 -18.79
C ARG A 123 -10.10 -14.86 -19.31
N THR A 124 -11.32 -15.31 -19.57
CA THR A 124 -11.52 -16.60 -20.22
C THR A 124 -11.31 -16.41 -21.72
N VAL A 125 -10.39 -17.19 -22.30
CA VAL A 125 -10.20 -17.22 -23.76
C VAL A 125 -11.37 -17.99 -24.36
N LYS A 126 -12.28 -17.26 -25.00
CA LYS A 126 -13.46 -17.82 -25.68
C LYS A 126 -13.48 -17.39 -27.15
N PRO A 127 -13.91 -18.24 -28.09
CA PRO A 127 -14.05 -17.85 -29.49
C PRO A 127 -14.95 -16.61 -29.68
N GLU A 128 -16.00 -16.47 -28.85
CA GLU A 128 -16.89 -15.32 -28.87
C GLU A 128 -16.16 -14.02 -28.49
N PHE A 129 -15.25 -14.10 -27.51
CA PHE A 129 -14.42 -12.99 -27.09
C PHE A 129 -13.47 -12.53 -28.21
N GLU A 130 -12.83 -13.46 -28.92
CA GLU A 130 -11.96 -13.14 -30.06
C GLU A 130 -12.73 -12.43 -31.17
N LYS A 131 -13.93 -12.93 -31.50
CA LYS A 131 -14.81 -12.30 -32.47
C LYS A 131 -15.19 -10.87 -32.05
N PHE A 132 -15.62 -10.70 -30.80
CA PHE A 132 -15.91 -9.37 -30.24
C PHE A 132 -14.69 -8.44 -30.34
N ALA A 133 -13.50 -8.92 -29.99
CA ALA A 133 -12.30 -8.10 -30.05
C ALA A 133 -11.94 -7.67 -31.48
N MET A 134 -12.13 -8.55 -32.46
CA MET A 134 -11.96 -8.21 -33.88
C MET A 134 -12.98 -7.17 -34.36
N GLU A 135 -14.25 -7.29 -33.95
CA GLU A 135 -15.31 -6.35 -34.32
C GLU A 135 -15.09 -4.95 -33.71
N VAL A 136 -14.67 -4.89 -32.43
CA VAL A 136 -14.31 -3.64 -31.76
C VAL A 136 -13.12 -2.99 -32.47
N LYS A 137 -12.05 -3.75 -32.71
CA LYS A 137 -10.87 -3.27 -33.44
C LYS A 137 -11.25 -2.71 -34.81
N SER A 138 -12.02 -3.44 -35.60
CA SER A 138 -12.47 -2.99 -36.93
C SER A 138 -13.28 -1.69 -36.85
N SER A 139 -14.15 -1.55 -35.85
CA SER A 139 -15.01 -0.38 -35.68
C SER A 139 -14.20 0.87 -35.28
N VAL A 140 -13.22 0.72 -34.38
CA VAL A 140 -12.34 1.82 -33.95
C VAL A 140 -11.40 2.26 -35.08
N GLN A 141 -10.85 1.32 -35.84
CA GLN A 141 -10.01 1.63 -37.00
C GLN A 141 -10.75 2.41 -38.09
N LYS A 142 -12.03 2.10 -38.33
CA LYS A 142 -12.88 2.87 -39.25
C LYS A 142 -13.08 4.32 -38.82
N GLN A 143 -12.92 4.63 -37.54
CA GLN A 143 -12.97 6.00 -37.01
C GLN A 143 -11.61 6.73 -37.09
N GLY A 144 -10.58 6.10 -37.66
CA GLY A 144 -9.24 6.68 -37.78
C GLY A 144 -8.41 6.63 -36.50
N ILE A 145 -8.84 5.86 -35.50
CA ILE A 145 -8.12 5.69 -34.24
C ILE A 145 -7.25 4.42 -34.34
N ASN A 146 -5.93 4.59 -34.32
CA ASN A 146 -4.95 3.50 -34.35
C ASN A 146 -4.25 3.42 -32.99
N HIS A 147 -4.71 2.52 -32.12
CA HIS A 147 -4.06 2.16 -30.85
C HIS A 147 -3.94 0.65 -30.76
N ASP A 148 -2.91 0.08 -30.14
CA ASP A 148 -2.75 -1.39 -30.16
C ASP A 148 -3.70 -2.12 -29.19
N ASP A 149 -4.24 -1.44 -28.18
CA ASP A 149 -5.09 -2.02 -27.13
C ASP A 149 -6.57 -1.63 -27.28
N TYR A 150 -7.28 -2.27 -28.21
CA TYR A 150 -8.69 -1.96 -28.48
C TYR A 150 -9.66 -2.52 -27.44
N VAL A 151 -9.28 -3.53 -26.65
CA VAL A 151 -10.17 -4.22 -25.70
C VAL A 151 -9.54 -4.34 -24.33
N ASN A 152 -9.97 -3.46 -23.43
CA ASN A 152 -9.67 -3.49 -22.01
C ASN A 152 -10.92 -3.88 -21.19
N MET A 153 -10.77 -3.96 -19.87
CA MET A 153 -11.86 -4.28 -18.93
C MET A 153 -13.07 -3.34 -19.09
N PHE A 154 -12.87 -2.07 -19.43
CA PHE A 154 -13.97 -1.12 -19.57
C PHE A 154 -14.82 -1.45 -20.80
N VAL A 155 -14.19 -1.77 -21.92
CA VAL A 155 -14.88 -2.15 -23.17
C VAL A 155 -15.69 -3.43 -22.96
N GLU A 156 -15.09 -4.44 -22.32
CA GLU A 156 -15.77 -5.67 -21.89
C GLU A 156 -16.93 -5.35 -20.92
N GLY A 157 -16.65 -4.57 -19.89
CA GLY A 157 -17.61 -4.24 -18.84
C GLY A 157 -18.85 -3.50 -19.36
N PHE A 158 -18.69 -2.58 -20.31
CA PHE A 158 -19.83 -1.90 -20.93
C PHE A 158 -20.64 -2.80 -21.86
N HIS A 159 -19.99 -3.72 -22.59
CA HIS A 159 -20.72 -4.74 -23.33
C HIS A 159 -21.59 -5.57 -22.38
N ASP A 160 -20.99 -6.06 -21.30
CA ASP A 160 -21.66 -6.92 -20.33
C ASP A 160 -22.71 -6.18 -19.48
N ALA A 161 -22.56 -4.86 -19.31
CA ALA A 161 -23.56 -4.01 -18.66
C ALA A 161 -24.86 -3.93 -19.48
N VAL A 162 -24.77 -3.91 -20.81
CA VAL A 162 -25.96 -3.94 -21.68
C VAL A 162 -26.66 -5.30 -21.58
N VAL A 163 -25.90 -6.40 -21.57
CA VAL A 163 -26.44 -7.75 -21.37
C VAL A 163 -27.18 -7.83 -20.03
N LEU A 164 -26.54 -7.38 -18.95
CA LEU A 164 -27.11 -7.33 -17.61
C LEU A 164 -28.41 -6.51 -17.55
N TYR A 165 -28.40 -5.32 -18.15
CA TYR A 165 -29.59 -4.46 -18.23
C TYR A 165 -30.75 -5.13 -18.96
N VAL A 166 -30.50 -5.79 -20.09
CA VAL A 166 -31.55 -6.49 -20.85
C VAL A 166 -32.13 -7.66 -20.06
N LEU A 167 -31.29 -8.41 -19.35
CA LEU A 167 -31.73 -9.51 -18.48
C LEU A 167 -32.64 -8.99 -17.35
N ALA A 168 -32.21 -7.94 -16.66
CA ALA A 168 -32.98 -7.30 -15.60
C ALA A 168 -34.30 -6.70 -16.13
N LEU A 169 -34.25 -5.99 -17.25
CA LEU A 169 -35.43 -5.38 -17.85
C LEU A 169 -36.47 -6.44 -18.25
N ARG A 170 -36.05 -7.59 -18.79
CA ARG A 170 -36.95 -8.69 -19.15
C ARG A 170 -37.74 -9.19 -17.94
N GLU A 171 -37.07 -9.34 -16.80
CA GLU A 171 -37.69 -9.80 -15.55
C GLU A 171 -38.65 -8.74 -14.98
N VAL A 172 -38.26 -7.47 -15.02
CA VAL A 172 -39.11 -6.33 -14.62
C VAL A 172 -40.39 -6.25 -15.47
N LEU A 173 -40.27 -6.38 -16.80
CA LEU A 173 -41.42 -6.36 -17.72
C LEU A 173 -42.36 -7.55 -17.48
N LYS A 174 -41.80 -8.75 -17.23
CA LYS A 174 -42.59 -9.96 -16.91
C LYS A 174 -43.45 -9.79 -15.66
N ASN A 175 -42.98 -8.97 -14.71
CA ASN A 175 -43.68 -8.67 -13.47
C ASN A 175 -44.67 -7.48 -13.58
N GLY A 176 -44.98 -7.02 -14.81
CA GLY A 176 -45.96 -5.96 -15.06
C GLY A 176 -45.44 -4.54 -14.85
N PHE A 177 -44.14 -4.38 -14.62
CA PHE A 177 -43.50 -3.07 -14.52
C PHE A 177 -43.01 -2.59 -15.88
N THR A 178 -42.48 -1.36 -15.94
CA THR A 178 -42.05 -0.72 -17.18
C THR A 178 -40.56 -0.40 -17.15
N LYS A 179 -39.99 -0.04 -18.31
CA LYS A 179 -38.61 0.46 -18.40
C LYS A 179 -38.35 1.76 -17.61
N LYS A 180 -39.40 2.42 -17.10
CA LYS A 180 -39.30 3.63 -16.27
C LYS A 180 -39.08 3.30 -14.78
N ASP A 181 -39.30 2.06 -14.37
CA ASP A 181 -39.12 1.58 -13.00
C ASP A 181 -37.64 1.31 -12.69
N GLY A 182 -36.80 2.35 -12.73
CA GLY A 182 -35.34 2.25 -12.63
C GLY A 182 -34.84 1.52 -11.38
N GLU A 183 -35.44 1.79 -10.22
CA GLU A 183 -35.11 1.11 -8.95
C GLU A 183 -35.30 -0.42 -9.05
N LYS A 184 -36.41 -0.85 -9.65
CA LYS A 184 -36.68 -2.28 -9.84
C LYS A 184 -35.71 -2.92 -10.81
N ILE A 185 -35.34 -2.19 -11.87
CA ILE A 185 -34.33 -2.66 -12.82
C ILE A 185 -32.98 -2.85 -12.11
N VAL A 186 -32.54 -1.85 -11.34
CA VAL A 186 -31.28 -1.93 -10.59
C VAL A 186 -31.29 -3.06 -9.57
N HIS A 187 -32.34 -3.21 -8.75
CA HIS A 187 -32.42 -4.34 -7.82
C HIS A 187 -32.39 -5.69 -8.53
N GLN A 188 -32.96 -5.77 -9.72
CA GLN A 188 -32.95 -6.97 -10.54
C GLN A 188 -31.56 -7.25 -11.16
N THR A 189 -30.61 -6.30 -11.16
CA THR A 189 -29.22 -6.57 -11.56
C THR A 189 -28.36 -7.15 -10.44
N TRP A 190 -28.79 -7.08 -9.19
CA TRP A 190 -28.00 -7.51 -8.02
C TRP A 190 -28.13 -9.02 -7.76
N ASN A 191 -27.17 -9.56 -7.00
CA ASN A 191 -27.14 -10.95 -6.54
C ASN A 191 -27.39 -11.97 -7.66
N ARG A 192 -26.72 -11.79 -8.80
CA ARG A 192 -26.92 -12.63 -9.98
C ARG A 192 -25.62 -12.96 -10.67
N THR A 193 -25.64 -14.09 -11.35
CA THR A 193 -24.56 -14.54 -12.20
C THR A 193 -25.10 -14.72 -13.61
N TYR A 194 -24.37 -14.22 -14.61
CA TYR A 194 -24.73 -14.32 -16.02
C TYR A 194 -23.47 -14.54 -16.87
N GLU A 195 -23.68 -14.91 -18.14
CA GLU A 195 -22.59 -15.10 -19.09
C GLU A 195 -22.31 -13.76 -19.81
N GLY A 196 -21.10 -13.24 -19.61
CA GLY A 196 -20.56 -12.07 -20.31
C GLY A 196 -19.69 -12.48 -21.50
N ILE A 197 -19.12 -11.49 -22.20
CA ILE A 197 -18.36 -11.75 -23.42
C ILE A 197 -17.02 -12.46 -23.17
N ALA A 198 -16.40 -12.19 -22.02
CA ALA A 198 -15.11 -12.75 -21.64
C ALA A 198 -15.21 -13.82 -20.55
N GLY A 199 -16.42 -14.28 -20.22
CA GLY A 199 -16.65 -15.25 -19.15
C GLY A 199 -17.86 -14.95 -18.27
N GLN A 200 -17.98 -15.74 -17.21
CA GLN A 200 -19.04 -15.57 -16.22
C GLN A 200 -18.83 -14.26 -15.45
N VAL A 201 -19.91 -13.49 -15.28
CA VAL A 201 -19.94 -12.27 -14.48
C VAL A 201 -20.88 -12.48 -13.31
N SER A 202 -20.40 -12.21 -12.09
CA SER A 202 -21.21 -12.26 -10.88
C SER A 202 -21.31 -10.88 -10.24
N ILE A 203 -22.54 -10.48 -9.92
CA ILE A 203 -22.86 -9.27 -9.16
C ILE A 203 -23.32 -9.71 -7.78
N ASP A 204 -22.73 -9.15 -6.73
CA ASP A 204 -23.07 -9.48 -5.35
C ASP A 204 -24.40 -8.82 -4.91
N ALA A 205 -24.77 -9.03 -3.65
CA ALA A 205 -26.00 -8.47 -3.08
C ALA A 205 -26.00 -6.94 -2.92
N ASN A 206 -24.83 -6.29 -3.02
CA ASN A 206 -24.66 -4.84 -2.94
C ASN A 206 -24.61 -4.17 -4.33
N GLY A 207 -24.68 -4.97 -5.40
CA GLY A 207 -24.58 -4.47 -6.76
C GLY A 207 -23.15 -4.31 -7.28
N GLU A 208 -22.17 -4.91 -6.61
CA GLU A 208 -20.76 -4.86 -6.99
C GLU A 208 -20.37 -6.11 -7.80
N ARG A 209 -19.58 -5.92 -8.87
CA ARG A 209 -19.02 -7.04 -9.61
C ARG A 209 -17.99 -7.74 -8.74
N ILE A 210 -18.18 -9.04 -8.55
CA ILE A 210 -17.20 -9.91 -7.90
C ILE A 210 -16.02 -10.10 -8.86
N GLY A 211 -14.82 -9.74 -8.41
CA GLY A 211 -13.60 -9.79 -9.21
C GLY A 211 -12.94 -11.16 -9.17
N ASP A 212 -12.70 -11.73 -10.36
CA ASP A 212 -11.85 -12.89 -10.56
C ASP A 212 -10.49 -12.43 -11.09
N PHE A 213 -9.41 -13.01 -10.58
CA PHE A 213 -8.04 -12.60 -10.89
C PHE A 213 -7.18 -13.78 -11.33
N SER A 214 -6.14 -13.48 -12.10
CA SER A 214 -5.08 -14.41 -12.47
C SER A 214 -3.74 -13.89 -11.99
N VAL A 215 -2.87 -14.79 -11.58
CA VAL A 215 -1.47 -14.49 -11.30
C VAL A 215 -0.64 -15.02 -12.46
N ILE A 216 0.19 -14.16 -13.05
CA ILE A 216 1.12 -14.49 -14.13
C ILE A 216 2.54 -14.46 -13.56
N ALA A 217 3.36 -15.44 -13.89
CA ALA A 217 4.77 -15.44 -13.55
C ALA A 217 5.62 -15.98 -14.71
N MET A 218 6.93 -15.75 -14.65
CA MET A 218 7.88 -16.33 -15.59
C MET A 218 8.07 -17.82 -15.29
N THR A 219 7.68 -18.68 -16.24
CA THR A 219 7.81 -20.14 -16.11
C THR A 219 9.00 -20.70 -16.88
N ASP A 220 9.54 -19.93 -17.83
CA ASP A 220 10.75 -20.26 -18.56
C ASP A 220 11.75 -19.08 -18.49
N PRO A 221 12.73 -19.13 -17.58
CA PRO A 221 13.76 -18.09 -17.45
C PRO A 221 14.70 -17.97 -18.67
N GLU A 222 14.86 -19.03 -19.46
CA GLU A 222 15.74 -19.03 -20.63
C GLU A 222 15.13 -18.20 -21.76
N THR A 223 13.84 -18.40 -22.05
CA THR A 223 13.13 -17.62 -23.06
C THR A 223 12.51 -16.33 -22.50
N GLY A 224 12.30 -16.27 -21.19
CA GLY A 224 11.54 -15.22 -20.53
C GLY A 224 10.01 -15.40 -20.66
N GLY A 225 9.57 -16.61 -20.96
CA GLY A 225 8.16 -16.95 -21.15
C GLY A 225 7.35 -16.79 -19.86
N GLN A 226 6.23 -16.08 -19.94
CA GLN A 226 5.30 -15.84 -18.84
C GLN A 226 3.99 -16.59 -19.08
N GLN A 227 3.44 -17.19 -18.02
CA GLN A 227 2.19 -17.94 -18.07
C GLN A 227 1.36 -17.67 -16.82
N VAL A 228 0.05 -17.91 -16.90
CA VAL A 228 -0.82 -17.90 -15.72
C VAL A 228 -0.46 -19.08 -14.84
N ILE A 229 -0.21 -18.81 -13.56
CA ILE A 229 0.22 -19.78 -12.55
C ILE A 229 -0.86 -20.08 -11.50
N GLY A 230 -1.91 -19.27 -11.45
CA GLY A 230 -3.06 -19.52 -10.59
C GLY A 230 -4.17 -18.52 -10.82
N ASN A 231 -5.38 -18.89 -10.41
CA ASN A 231 -6.58 -18.08 -10.51
C ASN A 231 -7.23 -17.91 -9.14
N TYR A 232 -7.68 -16.70 -8.84
CA TYR A 232 -8.55 -16.42 -7.72
C TYR A 232 -9.98 -16.24 -8.21
N TYR A 233 -10.89 -17.06 -7.68
CA TYR A 233 -12.31 -16.98 -7.96
C TYR A 233 -13.01 -16.24 -6.82
N GLY A 234 -13.41 -15.00 -7.06
CA GLY A 234 -13.91 -14.10 -6.03
C GLY A 234 -15.21 -14.55 -5.38
N LYS A 235 -16.06 -15.26 -6.13
CA LYS A 235 -17.35 -15.75 -5.61
C LYS A 235 -17.16 -16.87 -4.59
N GLN A 236 -16.14 -17.72 -4.79
CA GLN A 236 -15.78 -18.83 -3.91
C GLN A 236 -14.77 -18.40 -2.83
N GLY A 237 -14.10 -17.25 -3.01
CA GLY A 237 -13.02 -16.81 -2.14
C GLY A 237 -11.81 -17.75 -2.19
N ARG A 238 -11.58 -18.41 -3.34
CA ARG A 238 -10.58 -19.48 -3.47
C ARG A 238 -9.50 -19.13 -4.48
N LEU A 239 -8.25 -19.22 -4.05
CA LEU A 239 -7.07 -19.23 -4.91
C LEU A 239 -6.75 -20.67 -5.32
N GLU A 240 -6.63 -20.90 -6.61
CA GLU A 240 -6.30 -22.19 -7.22
C GLU A 240 -5.01 -22.05 -8.00
N MET A 241 -3.95 -22.64 -7.47
CA MET A 241 -2.62 -22.67 -8.09
C MET A 241 -2.53 -23.83 -9.09
N PHE A 242 -1.86 -23.65 -10.21
CA PHE A 242 -1.74 -24.70 -11.22
C PHE A 242 -0.60 -25.67 -10.87
N PRO A 243 -0.84 -27.00 -10.96
CA PRO A 243 0.02 -28.02 -10.36
C PRO A 243 1.38 -28.25 -11.05
N ASN A 244 1.68 -27.56 -12.16
CA ASN A 244 2.89 -27.79 -12.98
C ASN A 244 3.73 -26.52 -13.17
N VAL A 245 3.72 -25.62 -12.19
CA VAL A 245 4.49 -24.37 -12.23
C VAL A 245 5.51 -24.41 -11.10
N ASN A 246 6.80 -24.24 -11.43
CA ASN A 246 7.82 -24.04 -10.42
C ASN A 246 7.72 -22.62 -9.86
N TYR A 247 7.40 -22.49 -8.60
CA TYR A 247 7.29 -21.19 -7.96
C TYR A 247 8.68 -20.75 -7.44
N PRO A 248 9.19 -19.56 -7.81
CA PRO A 248 10.55 -19.12 -7.46
C PRO A 248 10.86 -19.10 -5.96
N TRP A 249 9.83 -19.02 -5.11
CA TRP A 249 9.92 -18.92 -3.65
C TRP A 249 9.78 -20.27 -2.93
N GLU A 250 9.37 -21.33 -3.64
CA GLU A 250 9.28 -22.68 -3.06
C GLU A 250 10.66 -23.29 -2.80
N HIS A 251 11.68 -22.97 -3.61
CA HIS A 251 13.02 -23.52 -3.41
C HIS A 251 13.70 -23.10 -2.10
N LYS A 252 13.23 -22.02 -1.44
CA LYS A 252 13.71 -21.59 -0.11
C LYS A 252 12.72 -21.91 1.01
N SER A 253 11.46 -22.16 0.67
CA SER A 253 10.44 -22.61 1.61
C SER A 253 10.55 -24.12 1.74
N GLY A 254 11.56 -24.60 2.47
CA GLY A 254 11.66 -26.00 2.91
C GLY A 254 10.54 -26.36 3.89
N ILE A 255 9.29 -26.30 3.44
CA ILE A 255 8.11 -26.78 4.14
C ILE A 255 7.76 -28.10 3.46
N ASP A 256 8.14 -29.18 4.13
CA ASP A 256 7.65 -30.53 3.90
C ASP A 256 6.11 -30.50 3.86
N ASP A 257 5.55 -30.69 2.67
CA ASP A 257 4.13 -30.54 2.34
C ASP A 257 3.25 -31.66 2.94
N SER A 258 3.81 -32.49 3.83
CA SER A 258 3.11 -33.62 4.45
C SER A 258 2.21 -33.25 5.65
N ARG A 259 2.04 -31.96 5.99
CA ARG A 259 1.19 -31.51 7.11
C ARG A 259 0.03 -30.58 6.75
N SER A 260 -0.22 -30.33 5.47
CA SER A 260 -1.19 -29.31 5.03
C SER A 260 -2.60 -29.84 4.75
N LEU A 261 -2.85 -31.14 4.90
CA LEU A 261 -4.22 -31.68 4.93
C LEU A 261 -4.61 -31.93 6.40
N GLU A 262 -5.73 -31.32 6.80
CA GLU A 262 -6.40 -31.41 8.11
C GLU A 262 -6.12 -30.26 9.11
N HIS A 263 -6.63 -29.07 8.80
CA HIS A 263 -7.24 -28.27 9.85
C HIS A 263 -8.54 -27.58 9.40
N PRO A 264 -9.72 -27.99 9.90
CA PRO A 264 -10.94 -27.22 9.76
C PRO A 264 -11.01 -26.23 10.93
N SER A 265 -11.04 -24.92 10.67
CA SER A 265 -11.91 -24.00 11.41
C SER A 265 -11.68 -22.53 11.03
N ASN A 266 -12.77 -21.95 10.54
CA ASN A 266 -13.19 -20.57 10.74
C ASN A 266 -12.49 -19.86 11.91
N THR A 267 -11.48 -19.06 11.61
CA THR A 267 -11.11 -17.91 12.43
C THR A 267 -10.82 -16.74 11.50
N PRO A 268 -11.55 -15.61 11.59
CA PRO A 268 -11.19 -14.41 10.87
C PRO A 268 -9.78 -14.01 11.31
N CYS A 269 -8.90 -13.75 10.35
CA CYS A 269 -7.59 -13.16 10.60
C CYS A 269 -7.80 -11.95 11.52
N LYS A 270 -7.43 -12.08 12.80
CA LYS A 270 -7.41 -10.96 13.72
C LYS A 270 -6.43 -9.95 13.14
N SER A 271 -6.97 -8.82 12.69
CA SER A 271 -6.18 -7.61 12.46
C SER A 271 -5.34 -7.38 13.70
N SER A 272 -4.03 -7.52 13.55
CA SER A 272 -3.02 -7.18 14.56
C SER A 272 -2.98 -5.65 14.71
N GLY A 273 -4.07 -5.05 15.16
CA GLY A 273 -4.18 -3.63 15.51
C GLY A 273 -3.52 -3.32 16.85
N GLY A 274 -2.35 -3.91 17.12
CA GLY A 274 -1.47 -3.46 18.18
C GLY A 274 -0.60 -2.36 17.62
N LEU A 275 -0.71 -1.14 18.14
CA LEU A 275 0.33 -0.11 17.95
C LEU A 275 1.67 -0.79 18.28
N GLY A 276 2.50 -1.03 17.26
CA GLY A 276 3.80 -1.66 17.46
C GLY A 276 4.60 -0.91 18.52
N GLU A 277 5.45 -1.61 19.26
CA GLU A 277 6.31 -1.03 20.31
C GLU A 277 7.07 0.23 19.83
N SER A 278 7.30 0.36 18.52
CA SER A 278 7.83 1.55 17.85
C SER A 278 6.97 2.82 18.00
N ALA A 279 5.64 2.70 17.95
CA ALA A 279 4.73 3.83 18.09
C ALA A 279 4.68 4.35 19.54
N VAL A 280 4.72 3.44 20.52
CA VAL A 280 4.77 3.79 21.94
C VAL A 280 6.07 4.52 22.27
N THR A 281 7.20 4.04 21.73
CA THR A 281 8.50 4.69 21.90
C THR A 281 8.53 6.08 21.26
N GLY A 282 7.96 6.24 20.06
CA GLY A 282 7.85 7.53 19.39
C GLY A 282 7.04 8.57 20.17
N ILE A 283 5.92 8.15 20.78
CA ILE A 283 5.08 9.04 21.61
C ILE A 283 5.84 9.49 22.86
N VAL A 284 6.55 8.58 23.54
CA VAL A 284 7.30 8.91 24.75
C VAL A 284 8.45 9.88 24.44
N VAL A 285 9.22 9.62 23.38
CA VAL A 285 10.32 10.51 22.97
C VAL A 285 9.79 11.88 22.51
N GLY A 286 8.70 11.88 21.74
CA GLY A 286 8.04 13.11 21.30
C GLY A 286 7.51 13.95 22.47
N ALA A 287 6.91 13.30 23.48
CA ALA A 287 6.41 13.97 24.68
C ALA A 287 7.55 14.58 25.51
N LEU A 288 8.67 13.87 25.67
CA LEU A 288 9.84 14.37 26.40
C LEU A 288 10.49 15.57 25.69
N LEU A 289 10.65 15.49 24.36
CA LEU A 289 11.17 16.60 23.57
C LEU A 289 10.22 17.81 23.59
N GLY A 290 8.91 17.58 23.48
CA GLY A 290 7.89 18.61 23.56
C GLY A 290 7.88 19.31 24.93
N ALA A 291 7.95 18.55 26.03
CA ALA A 291 8.04 19.10 27.38
C ALA A 291 9.34 19.90 27.59
N GLY A 292 10.47 19.43 27.05
CA GLY A 292 11.74 20.16 27.06
C GLY A 292 11.66 21.50 26.34
N LEU A 293 11.05 21.55 25.15
CA LEU A 293 10.85 22.78 24.39
C LEU A 293 9.91 23.76 25.10
N LEU A 294 8.82 23.28 25.71
CA LEU A 294 7.90 24.11 26.48
C LEU A 294 8.57 24.70 27.73
N MET A 295 9.36 23.90 28.45
CA MET A 295 10.17 24.38 29.59
C MET A 295 11.19 25.42 29.15
N ALA A 296 11.93 25.18 28.07
CA ALA A 296 12.88 26.14 27.53
C ALA A 296 12.19 27.45 27.14
N PHE A 297 11.06 27.38 26.43
CA PHE A 297 10.26 28.55 26.05
C PHE A 297 9.74 29.31 27.27
N TYR A 298 9.29 28.62 28.31
CA TYR A 298 8.87 29.23 29.57
C TYR A 298 10.03 29.97 30.26
N PHE A 299 11.21 29.37 30.35
CA PHE A 299 12.39 30.02 30.92
C PHE A 299 12.86 31.22 30.08
N PHE A 300 12.82 31.12 28.76
CA PHE A 300 13.09 32.25 27.87
C PHE A 300 12.11 33.39 28.11
N ARG A 301 10.80 33.12 28.13
CA ARG A 301 9.79 34.16 28.44
C ARG A 301 9.98 34.78 29.81
N LYS A 302 10.27 33.96 30.84
CA LYS A 302 10.52 34.45 32.20
C LYS A 302 11.76 35.34 32.27
N LYS A 303 12.87 34.94 31.63
CA LYS A 303 14.08 35.78 31.54
C LYS A 303 13.85 37.06 30.75
N TYR A 304 13.12 36.99 29.62
CA TYR A 304 12.79 38.18 28.83
C TYR A 304 11.93 39.16 29.64
N LYS A 305 10.92 38.67 30.36
CA LYS A 305 10.07 39.51 31.22
C LYS A 305 10.88 40.20 32.32
N ILE A 306 11.72 39.47 33.06
CA ILE A 306 12.59 40.04 34.09
C ILE A 306 13.57 41.07 33.49
N THR A 307 14.09 40.81 32.28
CA THR A 307 15.02 41.74 31.61
C THR A 307 14.31 43.03 31.21
N ILE A 308 13.07 42.97 30.74
CA ILE A 308 12.26 44.15 30.41
C ILE A 308 11.94 44.95 31.67
N GLU A 309 11.50 44.31 32.75
CA GLU A 309 11.19 44.99 34.02
C GLU A 309 12.41 45.70 34.62
N ARG A 310 13.63 45.13 34.49
CA ARG A 310 14.87 45.81 34.91
C ARG A 310 15.19 47.02 34.05
N ARG A 311 14.96 46.95 32.73
CA ARG A 311 15.19 48.08 31.83
C ARG A 311 14.22 49.22 32.12
N SER A 312 12.94 48.92 32.37
CA SER A 312 11.96 49.95 32.72
C SER A 312 12.26 50.63 34.06
N GLN A 313 12.67 49.88 35.09
CA GLN A 313 13.07 50.48 36.38
C GLN A 313 14.34 51.34 36.26
N LEU A 314 15.32 50.92 35.44
CA LEU A 314 16.52 51.72 35.20
C LEU A 314 16.19 53.01 34.43
N GLU A 315 15.25 52.95 33.48
CA GLU A 315 14.78 54.10 32.72
C GLU A 315 14.01 55.08 33.60
N GLU A 316 13.11 54.61 34.47
CA GLU A 316 12.43 55.44 35.48
C GLU A 316 13.43 56.07 36.47
N TYR A 317 14.42 55.32 36.95
CA TYR A 317 15.46 55.86 37.82
C TYR A 317 16.28 56.95 37.12
N ASN A 318 16.66 56.75 35.86
CA ASN A 318 17.41 57.73 35.09
C ASN A 318 16.58 59.00 34.81
N ILE A 319 15.28 58.86 34.50
CA ILE A 319 14.36 60.00 34.32
C ILE A 319 14.21 60.77 35.64
N GLY A 320 14.04 60.08 36.76
CA GLY A 320 13.96 60.69 38.09
C GLY A 320 15.22 61.48 38.44
N LYS A 321 16.40 60.88 38.22
CA LYS A 321 17.69 61.55 38.44
C LYS A 321 17.89 62.77 37.54
N HIS A 322 17.50 62.70 36.28
CA HIS A 322 17.54 63.84 35.37
C HIS A 322 16.64 64.99 35.83
N ARG A 323 15.45 64.67 36.34
CA ARG A 323 14.52 65.66 36.90
C ARG A 323 15.12 66.34 38.14
N GLN A 324 15.73 65.58 39.04
CA GLN A 324 16.33 66.12 40.26
C GLN A 324 17.53 67.04 39.95
N LEU A 325 18.41 66.63 39.03
CA LEU A 325 19.53 67.47 38.57
C LEU A 325 19.04 68.78 37.91
N ARG A 326 17.90 68.74 37.21
CA ARG A 326 17.27 69.94 36.63
C ARG A 326 16.74 70.87 37.71
N GLU A 327 16.08 70.33 38.74
CA GLU A 327 15.55 71.12 39.86
C GLU A 327 16.68 71.74 40.70
N ASP A 328 17.77 71.00 40.94
CA ASP A 328 18.95 71.50 41.65
C ASP A 328 19.69 72.59 40.85
N SER A 329 19.78 72.45 39.52
CA SER A 329 20.33 73.48 38.61
C SER A 329 19.50 74.77 38.64
N ILE A 330 18.17 74.65 38.66
CA ILE A 330 17.29 75.82 38.80
C ILE A 330 17.48 76.48 40.17
N ARG A 331 17.56 75.70 41.25
CA ARG A 331 17.74 76.21 42.62
C ARG A 331 19.10 76.90 42.81
N SER A 332 20.18 76.40 42.21
CA SER A 332 21.49 77.03 42.28
C SER A 332 21.54 78.36 41.53
N HIS A 333 20.83 78.48 40.41
CA HIS A 333 20.66 79.75 39.69
C HIS A 333 19.90 80.81 40.50
N PHE A 334 18.94 80.42 41.34
CA PHE A 334 18.21 81.34 42.23
C PHE A 334 18.95 81.68 43.54
N SER A 335 19.95 80.88 43.94
CA SER A 335 20.76 81.17 45.15
C SER A 335 22.01 82.02 44.85
N ALA A 336 22.32 82.25 43.56
CA ALA A 336 23.46 83.03 43.10
C ALA A 336 23.06 84.41 42.51
N ALA A 337 21.79 84.82 42.70
CA ALA A 337 21.23 86.10 42.26
C ALA A 337 20.94 87.03 43.44
#